data_AF-A0A945KKB5-F1
#
_entry.id   AF-A0A945KKB5-F1
#
_cell.length_a   1.000
_cell.length_b   1.000
_cell.length_c   1.000
_cell.angle_alpha   90.00
_cell.angle_beta   90.00
_cell.angle_gamma   90.00
#
_symmetry.space_group_name_H-M   'P 1'
#
loop_
_entity.id
_entity.type
_entity.pdbx_description
1 polymer ?
#
loop_
_entity_poly.entity_id
_entity_poly.type
_entity_poly.pdbx_seq_one_letter_code
_entity_poly.pdbx_strand_id
1 'polypeptide(L)'
;EGTTVHEFGHQFWYGLVGNDEFRHAFLDEGFNTYSTSRILHKAWPSSRYYDSILGHEFTGKSPVDLPSYGADDVRALLTMQRLEIPDLGFMPALSYELRRRTSIEKWLAQVPSLSFFKEVPRSSRVWNRSVHQYDWAQPIEVPTFALLDGQLRRTNSYNRPAMTLFTLQELMGETRWIRLMRAWHEKMRFQHPQPSEWAKHLAEFGAGATVSGLDTSGVVQTVSFDWHDFWQQAYHGNDRMDFGVARLDNRPSVADSTAGQGDGAEPYEENIWDVRIAVRRYDGFRVPVEIRVHWSDDTITNHLWAGQDSVWKLERLRHDTKAMRVQVDPEHKLMLDRNRLNNERRVEPDHDRAWNYSVRALLWAQQVLHWYGGMG
;
A
#
# COMPACT_ATOMS: atom_id res chain seq x y z
N GLU A 1 8.51 -18.01 -7.90
CA GLU A 1 7.50 -18.86 -7.21
C GLU A 1 6.06 -18.33 -7.32
N GLY A 2 5.83 -17.01 -7.40
CA GLY A 2 4.46 -16.47 -7.49
C GLY A 2 3.59 -17.05 -8.62
N THR A 3 4.13 -17.23 -9.83
CA THR A 3 3.39 -17.83 -10.95
C THR A 3 2.97 -19.27 -10.65
N THR A 4 3.86 -20.11 -10.13
CA THR A 4 3.54 -21.51 -9.80
C THR A 4 2.42 -21.61 -8.77
N VAL A 5 2.44 -20.75 -7.75
CA VAL A 5 1.38 -20.71 -6.72
C VAL A 5 0.05 -20.25 -7.34
N HIS A 6 0.10 -19.27 -8.25
CA HIS A 6 -1.07 -18.77 -8.97
C HIS A 6 -1.70 -19.86 -9.85
N GLU A 7 -0.93 -20.54 -10.69
CA GLU A 7 -1.46 -21.62 -11.54
C GLU A 7 -2.04 -22.78 -10.74
N PHE A 8 -1.43 -23.10 -9.59
CA PHE A 8 -1.99 -24.09 -8.68
C PHE A 8 -3.31 -23.63 -8.04
N GLY A 9 -3.41 -22.34 -7.69
CA GLY A 9 -4.63 -21.79 -7.08
C GLY A 9 -5.83 -21.79 -8.03
N HIS A 10 -5.63 -21.71 -9.35
CA HIS A 10 -6.70 -21.90 -10.34
C HIS A 10 -7.37 -23.27 -10.22
N GLN A 11 -6.68 -24.31 -9.75
CA GLN A 11 -7.33 -25.61 -9.51
C GLN A 11 -8.46 -25.51 -8.47
N PHE A 12 -8.35 -24.59 -7.51
CA PHE A 12 -9.36 -24.37 -6.46
C PHE A 12 -10.43 -23.37 -6.90
N TRP A 13 -10.02 -22.20 -7.41
CA TRP A 13 -10.95 -21.10 -7.69
C TRP A 13 -11.64 -21.20 -9.05
N TYR A 14 -10.97 -21.78 -10.05
CA TYR A 14 -11.55 -22.07 -11.34
C TYR A 14 -11.97 -23.53 -11.46
N GLY A 15 -11.02 -24.46 -11.32
CA GLY A 15 -11.25 -25.89 -11.58
C GLY A 15 -12.36 -26.51 -10.74
N LEU A 16 -12.36 -26.26 -9.43
CA LEU A 16 -13.38 -26.81 -8.53
C LEU A 16 -14.66 -25.97 -8.48
N VAL A 17 -14.57 -24.65 -8.51
CA VAL A 17 -15.74 -23.76 -8.34
C VAL A 17 -16.49 -23.52 -9.66
N GLY A 18 -15.78 -23.52 -10.79
CA GLY A 18 -16.34 -23.43 -12.13
C GLY A 18 -16.91 -22.06 -12.50
N ASN A 19 -16.32 -20.95 -12.06
CA ASN A 19 -16.87 -19.62 -12.37
C ASN A 19 -16.83 -19.28 -13.88
N ASP A 20 -17.68 -18.33 -14.31
CA ASP A 20 -17.67 -17.78 -15.68
C ASP A 20 -16.65 -16.64 -15.77
N GLU A 21 -15.41 -16.97 -16.15
CA GLU A 21 -14.31 -15.99 -16.23
C GLU A 21 -14.56 -14.89 -17.28
N PHE A 22 -15.31 -15.20 -18.35
CA PHE A 22 -15.60 -14.20 -19.39
C PHE A 22 -16.49 -13.06 -18.87
N ARG A 23 -17.45 -13.39 -18.00
CA ARG A 23 -18.35 -12.40 -17.40
C ARG A 23 -17.84 -11.87 -16.06
N HIS A 24 -17.19 -12.71 -15.27
CA HIS A 24 -16.87 -12.46 -13.87
C HIS A 24 -15.44 -12.91 -13.51
N ALA A 25 -14.45 -12.56 -14.35
CA ALA A 25 -13.04 -12.92 -14.18
C ALA A 25 -12.49 -12.72 -12.76
N PHE A 26 -12.96 -11.72 -12.02
CA PHE A 26 -12.50 -11.47 -10.66
C PHE A 26 -12.77 -12.63 -9.68
N LEU A 27 -13.80 -13.46 -9.93
CA LEU A 27 -14.11 -14.63 -9.09
C LEU A 27 -13.06 -15.72 -9.19
N ASP A 28 -12.32 -15.77 -10.30
CA ASP A 28 -11.13 -16.59 -10.45
C ASP A 28 -9.89 -15.77 -10.13
N GLU A 29 -9.52 -14.86 -11.03
CA GLU A 29 -8.23 -14.17 -11.02
C GLU A 29 -8.04 -13.30 -9.77
N GLY A 30 -9.10 -12.69 -9.27
CA GLY A 30 -9.07 -11.86 -8.07
C GLY A 30 -8.89 -12.70 -6.81
N PHE A 31 -9.69 -13.76 -6.66
CA PHE A 31 -9.59 -14.72 -5.56
C PHE A 31 -8.23 -15.43 -5.58
N ASN A 32 -7.76 -15.79 -6.75
CA ASN A 32 -6.50 -16.47 -6.95
C ASN A 32 -5.31 -15.55 -6.67
N THR A 33 -5.34 -14.30 -7.16
CA THR A 33 -4.31 -13.28 -6.86
C THR A 33 -4.25 -12.98 -5.36
N TYR A 34 -5.41 -12.85 -4.71
CA TYR A 34 -5.51 -12.70 -3.25
C TYR A 34 -4.88 -13.91 -2.52
N SER A 35 -5.26 -15.12 -2.91
CA SER A 35 -4.78 -16.37 -2.30
C SER A 35 -3.27 -16.53 -2.48
N THR A 36 -2.77 -16.32 -3.70
CA THR A 36 -1.36 -16.32 -4.03
C THR A 36 -0.58 -15.32 -3.18
N SER A 37 -1.07 -14.09 -3.11
CA SER A 37 -0.44 -13.04 -2.30
C SER A 37 -0.36 -13.46 -0.83
N ARG A 38 -1.42 -14.07 -0.28
CA ARG A 38 -1.46 -14.53 1.11
C ARG A 38 -0.55 -15.72 1.37
N ILE A 39 -0.51 -16.71 0.48
CA ILE A 39 0.39 -17.86 0.56
C ILE A 39 1.84 -17.38 0.52
N LEU A 40 2.18 -16.51 -0.43
CA LEU A 40 3.52 -15.95 -0.55
C LEU A 40 3.91 -15.18 0.71
N HIS A 41 3.00 -14.38 1.27
CA HIS A 41 3.28 -13.62 2.50
C HIS A 41 3.56 -14.52 3.70
N LYS A 42 2.90 -15.68 3.78
CA LYS A 42 3.05 -16.63 4.87
C LYS A 42 4.28 -17.52 4.70
N ALA A 43 4.53 -18.02 3.49
CA ALA A 43 5.64 -18.93 3.19
C ALA A 43 6.98 -18.19 3.05
N TRP A 44 6.96 -16.97 2.49
CA TRP A 44 8.09 -16.07 2.39
C TRP A 44 7.75 -14.75 3.08
N PRO A 45 7.87 -14.69 4.43
CA PRO A 45 7.65 -13.46 5.19
C PRO A 45 8.46 -12.30 4.61
N SER A 46 7.96 -11.08 4.80
CA SER A 46 8.56 -9.85 4.27
C SER A 46 10.06 -9.82 4.52
N SER A 47 10.86 -10.11 3.51
CA SER A 47 12.30 -9.98 3.61
C SER A 47 12.66 -8.51 3.52
N ARG A 48 13.57 -8.09 4.38
CA ARG A 48 14.28 -6.83 4.18
C ARG A 48 15.25 -7.04 3.03
N TYR A 49 15.46 -6.05 2.20
CA TYR A 49 16.56 -6.10 1.24
C TYR A 49 17.87 -6.14 2.03
N TYR A 50 18.88 -6.86 1.55
CA TYR A 50 20.22 -6.79 2.08
C TYR A 50 21.16 -6.47 0.93
N ASP A 51 22.08 -5.53 1.15
CA ASP A 51 23.13 -5.17 0.21
C ASP A 51 24.46 -5.20 0.94
N SER A 52 25.53 -5.64 0.26
CA SER A 52 26.84 -5.78 0.88
C SER A 52 27.75 -4.64 0.42
N ILE A 53 28.17 -3.82 1.37
CA ILE A 53 29.07 -2.69 1.12
C ILE A 53 30.38 -2.97 1.85
N LEU A 54 31.47 -3.07 1.08
CA LEU A 54 32.80 -3.40 1.61
C LEU A 54 32.83 -4.68 2.48
N GLY A 55 31.98 -5.67 2.14
CA GLY A 55 31.87 -6.92 2.89
C GLY A 55 31.00 -6.85 4.15
N HIS A 56 30.38 -5.71 4.43
CA HIS A 56 29.41 -5.54 5.51
C HIS A 56 27.98 -5.55 4.97
N GLU A 57 27.10 -6.34 5.59
CA GLU A 57 25.70 -6.41 5.22
C GLU A 57 24.92 -5.23 5.78
N PHE A 58 24.28 -4.47 4.91
CA PHE A 58 23.32 -3.43 5.26
C PHE A 58 21.92 -3.90 4.88
N THR A 59 20.89 -3.43 5.60
CA THR A 59 19.48 -3.78 5.36
C THR A 59 18.69 -2.72 4.54
N GLY A 60 18.49 -2.92 3.22
CA GLY A 60 17.81 -1.99 2.31
C GLY A 60 18.09 -2.24 0.82
N LYS A 61 17.32 -1.61 -0.08
CA LYS A 61 17.43 -1.79 -1.55
C LYS A 61 18.13 -0.60 -2.20
N SER A 62 19.20 -0.84 -2.96
CA SER A 62 19.74 0.17 -3.87
C SER A 62 18.76 0.45 -5.04
N PRO A 63 18.40 1.71 -5.34
CA PRO A 63 17.63 2.09 -6.52
C PRO A 63 18.45 1.94 -7.80
N VAL A 64 19.78 1.86 -7.69
CA VAL A 64 20.70 1.54 -8.78
C VAL A 64 21.15 0.10 -8.58
N ASP A 65 20.26 -0.82 -8.90
CA ASP A 65 20.65 -2.22 -9.10
C ASP A 65 20.89 -2.37 -10.60
N LEU A 66 22.17 -2.36 -11.01
CA LEU A 66 22.54 -2.79 -12.35
C LEU A 66 22.45 -4.32 -12.32
N PRO A 67 21.43 -4.94 -12.94
CA PRO A 67 21.25 -6.38 -12.86
C PRO A 67 22.53 -7.06 -13.36
N SER A 68 23.15 -7.90 -12.55
CA SER A 68 24.30 -8.71 -12.99
C SER A 68 23.76 -10.02 -13.51
N TYR A 69 23.92 -10.28 -14.79
CA TYR A 69 23.52 -11.55 -15.39
C TYR A 69 24.72 -12.51 -15.39
N GLY A 70 24.46 -13.78 -15.05
CA GLY A 70 25.49 -14.83 -15.03
C GLY A 70 25.96 -15.20 -16.43
N ALA A 71 26.98 -16.06 -16.50
CA ALA A 71 27.28 -16.78 -17.74
C ALA A 71 26.00 -17.50 -18.22
N ASP A 72 25.75 -17.49 -19.52
CA ASP A 72 24.61 -18.17 -20.18
C ASP A 72 23.22 -17.49 -20.06
N ASP A 73 23.09 -16.33 -19.42
CA ASP A 73 21.83 -15.57 -19.42
C ASP A 73 21.76 -14.61 -20.63
N VAL A 74 20.78 -14.81 -21.52
CA VAL A 74 20.57 -14.00 -22.73
C VAL A 74 20.45 -12.50 -22.42
N ARG A 75 19.97 -12.15 -21.22
CA ARG A 75 19.87 -10.75 -20.78
C ARG A 75 21.25 -10.09 -20.60
N ALA A 76 22.32 -10.86 -20.37
CA ALA A 76 23.69 -10.36 -20.33
C ALA A 76 24.13 -9.77 -21.69
N LEU A 77 23.72 -10.40 -22.79
CA LEU A 77 23.96 -9.89 -24.14
C LEU A 77 23.11 -8.66 -24.45
N LEU A 78 21.81 -8.72 -24.13
CA LEU A 78 20.88 -7.61 -24.35
C LEU A 78 21.27 -6.34 -23.58
N THR A 79 21.94 -6.49 -22.44
CA THR A 79 22.47 -5.37 -21.64
C THR A 79 23.93 -5.04 -21.93
N MET A 80 24.51 -5.66 -22.97
CA MET A 80 25.92 -5.51 -23.37
C MET A 80 26.92 -5.71 -22.23
N GLN A 81 26.59 -6.57 -21.27
CA GLN A 81 27.49 -6.95 -20.19
C GLN A 81 28.46 -8.02 -20.67
N ARG A 82 27.96 -8.96 -21.48
CA ARG A 82 28.75 -10.09 -21.95
C ARG A 82 28.29 -10.58 -23.32
N LEU A 83 29.24 -10.93 -24.16
CA LEU A 83 29.02 -11.69 -25.38
C LEU A 83 29.33 -13.16 -25.09
N GLU A 84 28.31 -14.00 -25.17
CA GLU A 84 28.47 -15.47 -25.11
C GLU A 84 28.27 -16.02 -26.52
N ILE A 85 29.31 -16.66 -27.06
CA ILE A 85 29.26 -17.42 -28.30
C ILE A 85 29.25 -18.90 -27.89
N PRO A 86 28.18 -19.65 -28.19
CA PRO A 86 28.13 -21.07 -27.85
C PRO A 86 29.19 -21.86 -28.63
N ASP A 87 29.46 -23.10 -28.22
CA ASP A 87 30.34 -23.98 -29.00
C ASP A 87 29.72 -24.27 -30.37
N LEU A 88 30.41 -23.86 -31.43
CA LEU A 88 29.96 -24.01 -32.82
C LEU A 88 30.60 -25.24 -33.50
N GLY A 89 31.34 -26.07 -32.77
CA GLY A 89 32.00 -27.28 -33.26
C GLY A 89 33.30 -27.04 -34.03
N PHE A 90 33.46 -25.87 -34.65
CA PHE A 90 34.72 -25.40 -35.26
C PHE A 90 35.38 -24.24 -34.50
N MET A 91 34.67 -23.67 -33.53
CA MET A 91 35.19 -22.70 -32.57
C MET A 91 34.65 -23.07 -31.18
N PRO A 92 35.51 -23.18 -30.16
CA PRO A 92 35.07 -23.44 -28.80
C PRO A 92 34.22 -22.28 -28.28
N ALA A 93 33.38 -22.55 -27.29
CA ALA A 93 32.56 -21.52 -26.65
C ALA A 93 33.42 -20.34 -26.17
N LEU A 94 32.97 -19.12 -26.46
CA LEU A 94 33.70 -17.89 -26.23
C LEU A 94 32.86 -16.96 -25.36
N SER A 95 33.39 -16.63 -24.19
CA SER A 95 32.76 -15.74 -23.22
C SER A 95 33.60 -14.46 -23.11
N TYR A 96 33.05 -13.33 -23.56
CA TYR A 96 33.75 -12.05 -23.53
C TYR A 96 32.96 -11.00 -22.75
N GLU A 97 33.57 -10.46 -21.69
CA GLU A 97 33.01 -9.37 -20.89
C GLU A 97 33.11 -8.05 -21.69
N LEU A 98 31.98 -7.59 -22.24
CA LEU A 98 31.92 -6.40 -23.10
C LEU A 98 32.04 -5.10 -22.29
N ARG A 99 31.55 -5.10 -21.05
CA ARG A 99 31.60 -3.95 -20.16
C ARG A 99 31.87 -4.39 -18.73
N ARG A 100 32.96 -3.86 -18.17
CA ARG A 100 33.19 -3.90 -16.71
C ARG A 100 32.52 -2.70 -16.07
N ARG A 101 31.91 -2.91 -14.89
CA ARG A 101 31.41 -1.78 -14.08
C ARG A 101 32.54 -0.79 -13.83
N THR A 102 32.33 0.48 -14.16
CA THR A 102 33.32 1.53 -13.87
C THR A 102 33.48 1.71 -12.35
N SER A 103 34.60 2.28 -11.91
CA SER A 103 34.80 2.58 -10.48
C SER A 103 33.69 3.50 -9.94
N ILE A 104 33.14 4.37 -10.78
CA ILE A 104 32.02 5.26 -10.44
C ILE A 104 30.71 4.49 -10.33
N GLU A 105 30.40 3.57 -11.24
CA GLU A 105 29.21 2.70 -11.15
C GLU A 105 29.26 1.77 -9.94
N LYS A 106 30.44 1.21 -9.64
CA LYS A 106 30.66 0.43 -8.43
C LYS A 106 30.48 1.29 -7.18
N TRP A 107 31.04 2.50 -7.18
CA TRP A 107 30.90 3.45 -6.07
C TRP A 107 29.44 3.87 -5.87
N LEU A 108 28.71 4.26 -6.93
CA LEU A 108 27.29 4.63 -6.88
C LEU A 108 26.38 3.50 -6.38
N ALA A 109 26.65 2.26 -6.81
CA ALA A 109 25.94 1.08 -6.31
C ALA A 109 26.26 0.80 -4.83
N GLN A 110 27.37 1.33 -4.31
CA GLN A 110 27.90 1.11 -2.97
C GLN A 110 27.73 2.30 -2.03
N VAL A 111 26.99 3.37 -2.39
CA VAL A 111 26.74 4.52 -1.48
C VAL A 111 25.46 4.28 -0.65
N PRO A 112 25.57 3.94 0.65
CA PRO A 112 24.41 3.66 1.49
C PRO A 112 23.65 4.93 1.91
N SER A 113 24.30 6.09 1.98
CA SER A 113 23.68 7.31 2.52
C SER A 113 22.72 8.02 1.56
N LEU A 114 22.76 7.71 0.26
CA LEU A 114 21.97 8.41 -0.77
C LEU A 114 20.78 7.59 -1.27
N SER A 115 20.69 6.32 -0.89
CA SER A 115 19.88 5.37 -1.67
C SER A 115 19.32 4.20 -0.87
N PHE A 116 19.43 4.20 0.46
CA PHE A 116 19.15 3.02 1.24
C PHE A 116 17.82 3.09 1.99
N PHE A 117 16.87 2.25 1.58
CA PHE A 117 15.61 2.11 2.29
C PHE A 117 15.74 1.11 3.43
N LYS A 118 15.92 1.59 4.66
CA LYS A 118 15.96 0.75 5.88
C LYS A 118 14.70 -0.09 6.08
N GLU A 119 13.57 0.33 5.49
CA GLU A 119 12.23 -0.23 5.71
C GLU A 119 11.44 -0.36 4.40
N VAL A 120 11.96 -1.05 3.37
CA VAL A 120 11.10 -1.56 2.28
C VAL A 120 10.82 -3.04 2.54
N PRO A 121 9.77 -3.36 3.31
CA PRO A 121 9.33 -4.74 3.43
C PRO A 121 8.84 -5.21 2.05
N ARG A 122 9.44 -6.30 1.56
CA ARG A 122 8.97 -6.95 0.34
C ARG A 122 7.74 -7.79 0.69
N SER A 123 6.56 -7.18 0.77
CA SER A 123 5.32 -7.93 0.96
C SER A 123 4.62 -8.16 -0.37
N SER A 124 4.25 -9.42 -0.63
CA SER A 124 3.39 -9.80 -1.77
C SER A 124 2.08 -9.01 -1.78
N ARG A 125 1.58 -8.63 -0.59
CA ARG A 125 0.41 -7.74 -0.44
C ARG A 125 0.68 -6.38 -1.11
N VAL A 126 1.76 -5.69 -0.75
CA VAL A 126 2.08 -4.33 -1.26
C VAL A 126 2.27 -4.31 -2.77
N TRP A 127 2.74 -5.39 -3.39
CA TRP A 127 2.91 -5.47 -4.84
C TRP A 127 1.60 -5.22 -5.62
N ASN A 128 0.44 -5.64 -5.07
CA ASN A 128 -0.86 -5.40 -5.70
C ASN A 128 -1.18 -3.90 -5.86
N ARG A 129 -0.63 -3.05 -4.99
CA ARG A 129 -0.83 -1.59 -5.07
C ARG A 129 -0.13 -0.92 -6.23
N SER A 130 0.75 -1.63 -6.95
CA SER A 130 1.33 -1.12 -8.19
C SER A 130 0.26 -0.74 -9.20
N VAL A 131 -0.95 -1.28 -9.08
CA VAL A 131 -2.05 -0.99 -10.00
C VAL A 131 -2.61 0.43 -9.85
N HIS A 132 -2.35 1.13 -8.73
CA HIS A 132 -2.77 2.53 -8.53
C HIS A 132 -2.11 3.54 -9.50
N GLN A 133 -1.08 3.12 -10.24
CA GLN A 133 -0.44 3.95 -11.26
C GLN A 133 -1.17 3.91 -12.62
N TYR A 134 -2.11 2.98 -12.80
CA TYR A 134 -2.85 2.80 -14.05
C TYR A 134 -4.26 3.40 -13.96
N ASP A 135 -5.00 3.32 -15.06
CA ASP A 135 -6.39 3.78 -15.11
C ASP A 135 -7.33 2.81 -14.38
N TRP A 136 -8.33 3.38 -13.72
CA TRP A 136 -9.37 2.73 -12.93
C TRP A 136 -10.75 3.24 -13.36
N ALA A 137 -10.94 3.73 -14.59
CA ALA A 137 -12.16 4.42 -15.00
C ALA A 137 -13.44 3.55 -15.05
N GLN A 138 -13.32 2.21 -15.08
CA GLN A 138 -14.46 1.29 -15.16
C GLN A 138 -14.59 0.40 -13.91
N PRO A 139 -15.83 0.10 -13.45
CA PRO A 139 -16.07 -0.75 -12.28
C PRO A 139 -15.72 -2.22 -12.54
N ILE A 140 -15.54 -2.99 -11.46
CA ILE A 140 -15.19 -4.43 -11.52
C ILE A 140 -16.34 -5.24 -12.14
N GLU A 141 -17.57 -4.76 -12.03
CA GLU A 141 -18.75 -5.40 -12.63
C GLU A 141 -18.67 -5.53 -14.17
N VAL A 142 -17.97 -4.62 -14.85
CA VAL A 142 -17.90 -4.66 -16.32
C VAL A 142 -17.21 -5.95 -16.77
N PRO A 143 -17.87 -6.77 -17.60
CA PRO A 143 -17.28 -7.99 -18.13
C PRO A 143 -15.97 -7.71 -18.87
N THR A 144 -15.02 -8.65 -18.84
CA THR A 144 -13.67 -8.43 -19.37
C THR A 144 -13.65 -8.08 -20.86
N PHE A 145 -14.59 -8.62 -21.64
CA PHE A 145 -14.73 -8.32 -23.07
C PHE A 145 -15.30 -6.92 -23.35
N ALA A 146 -15.95 -6.28 -22.38
CA ALA A 146 -16.54 -4.95 -22.49
C ALA A 146 -15.66 -3.84 -21.88
N LEU A 147 -14.54 -4.20 -21.27
CA LEU A 147 -13.54 -3.26 -20.77
C LEU A 147 -12.79 -2.59 -21.94
N LEU A 148 -12.54 -1.29 -21.79
CA LEU A 148 -12.02 -0.41 -22.83
C LEU A 148 -10.66 -0.87 -23.38
N ASP A 149 -9.77 -1.34 -22.51
CA ASP A 149 -8.42 -1.75 -22.88
C ASP A 149 -7.90 -2.95 -22.07
N GLY A 150 -6.72 -3.44 -22.47
CA GLY A 150 -6.07 -4.59 -21.82
C GLY A 150 -5.52 -4.29 -20.42
N GLN A 151 -5.18 -3.03 -20.11
CA GLN A 151 -4.70 -2.65 -18.77
C GLN A 151 -5.83 -2.64 -17.76
N LEU A 152 -7.01 -2.15 -18.14
CA LEU A 152 -8.23 -2.21 -17.36
C LEU A 152 -8.67 -3.66 -17.12
N ARG A 153 -8.56 -4.54 -18.15
CA ARG A 153 -8.79 -5.99 -17.97
C ARG A 153 -7.89 -6.57 -16.89
N ARG A 154 -6.58 -6.30 -16.95
CA ARG A 154 -5.64 -6.80 -15.94
C ARG A 154 -5.90 -6.21 -14.55
N THR A 155 -6.24 -4.93 -14.48
CA THR A 155 -6.50 -4.25 -13.21
C THR A 155 -7.75 -4.78 -12.52
N ASN A 156 -8.85 -4.88 -13.27
CA ASN A 156 -10.15 -5.28 -12.74
C ASN A 156 -10.29 -6.80 -12.53
N SER A 157 -9.52 -7.63 -13.23
CA SER A 157 -9.53 -9.08 -12.99
C SER A 157 -8.62 -9.50 -11.82
N TYR A 158 -7.46 -8.85 -11.62
CA TYR A 158 -6.43 -9.34 -10.69
C TYR A 158 -6.27 -8.47 -9.44
N ASN A 159 -5.57 -7.34 -9.56
CA ASN A 159 -5.04 -6.62 -8.41
C ASN A 159 -6.12 -5.87 -7.63
N ARG A 160 -7.06 -5.20 -8.31
CA ARG A 160 -8.12 -4.41 -7.65
C ARG A 160 -9.07 -5.31 -6.85
N PRO A 161 -9.57 -6.45 -7.38
CA PRO A 161 -10.31 -7.41 -6.58
C PRO A 161 -9.51 -7.95 -5.40
N ALA A 162 -8.24 -8.31 -5.60
CA ALA A 162 -7.40 -8.83 -4.52
C ALA A 162 -7.22 -7.80 -3.38
N MET A 163 -7.01 -6.53 -3.71
CA MET A 163 -6.93 -5.44 -2.72
C MET A 163 -8.27 -5.22 -1.99
N THR A 164 -9.39 -5.39 -2.69
CA THR A 164 -10.72 -5.33 -2.10
C THR A 164 -10.91 -6.45 -1.08
N LEU A 165 -10.55 -7.70 -1.44
CA LEU A 165 -10.60 -8.86 -0.55
C LEU A 165 -9.69 -8.70 0.67
N PHE A 166 -8.47 -8.15 0.50
CA PHE A 166 -7.61 -7.85 1.63
C PHE A 166 -8.21 -6.81 2.57
N THR A 167 -8.82 -5.76 2.03
CA THR A 167 -9.47 -4.73 2.86
C THR A 167 -10.64 -5.34 3.65
N LEU A 168 -11.47 -6.16 3.00
CA LEU A 168 -12.54 -6.90 3.66
C LEU A 168 -12.03 -7.84 4.76
N GLN A 169 -10.94 -8.57 4.50
CA GLN A 169 -10.29 -9.44 5.50
C GLN A 169 -9.90 -8.66 6.76
N GLU A 170 -9.24 -7.51 6.60
CA GLU A 170 -8.76 -6.71 7.73
C GLU A 170 -9.92 -6.14 8.56
N LEU A 171 -11.01 -5.74 7.90
CA LEU A 171 -12.21 -5.23 8.57
C LEU A 171 -13.02 -6.33 9.26
N MET A 172 -13.07 -7.53 8.68
CA MET A 172 -13.85 -8.66 9.20
C MET A 172 -13.10 -9.43 10.30
N GLY A 173 -11.77 -9.35 10.29
CA GLY A 173 -10.88 -10.13 11.13
C GLY A 173 -10.57 -11.51 10.56
N GLU A 174 -9.33 -11.95 10.76
CA GLU A 174 -8.74 -13.14 10.14
C GLU A 174 -9.56 -14.42 10.37
N THR A 175 -10.00 -14.69 11.60
CA THR A 175 -10.72 -15.93 11.94
C THR A 175 -12.05 -16.04 11.21
N ARG A 176 -12.82 -14.95 11.18
CA ARG A 176 -14.14 -14.91 10.52
C ARG A 176 -13.96 -14.95 9.00
N TRP A 177 -12.98 -14.22 8.48
CA TRP A 177 -12.63 -14.24 7.06
C TRP A 177 -12.23 -15.63 6.55
N ILE A 178 -11.39 -16.37 7.30
CA ILE A 178 -11.03 -17.76 6.94
C ILE A 178 -12.27 -18.65 6.85
N ARG A 179 -13.19 -18.52 7.82
CA ARG A 179 -14.45 -19.30 7.82
C ARG A 179 -15.32 -18.94 6.62
N LEU A 180 -15.41 -17.65 6.29
CA LEU A 180 -16.11 -17.15 5.10
C LEU A 180 -15.55 -17.77 3.83
N MET A 181 -14.22 -17.67 3.62
CA MET A 181 -13.56 -18.17 2.40
C MET A 181 -13.69 -19.69 2.27
N ARG A 182 -13.55 -20.42 3.39
CA ARG A 182 -13.76 -21.87 3.41
C ARG A 182 -15.20 -22.24 3.03
N ALA A 183 -16.18 -21.61 3.67
CA ALA A 183 -17.59 -21.88 3.42
C ALA A 183 -18.01 -21.50 1.99
N TRP A 184 -17.48 -20.39 1.45
CA TRP A 184 -17.70 -19.98 0.07
C TRP A 184 -17.20 -21.05 -0.89
N HIS A 185 -15.93 -21.44 -0.73
CA HIS A 185 -15.33 -22.47 -1.58
C HIS A 185 -16.10 -23.79 -1.47
N GLU A 186 -16.36 -24.31 -0.27
CA GLU A 186 -17.09 -25.58 -0.08
C GLU A 186 -18.51 -25.55 -0.69
N LYS A 187 -19.23 -24.44 -0.54
CA LYS A 187 -20.59 -24.26 -1.08
C LYS A 187 -20.61 -24.17 -2.60
N MET A 188 -19.61 -23.53 -3.20
CA MET A 188 -19.61 -23.18 -4.62
C MET A 188 -18.87 -24.19 -5.51
N ARG A 189 -18.33 -25.29 -4.94
CA ARG A 189 -17.74 -26.37 -5.74
C ARG A 189 -18.76 -26.91 -6.74
N PHE A 190 -18.42 -26.81 -8.03
CA PHE A 190 -19.18 -27.28 -9.17
C PHE A 190 -20.54 -26.59 -9.36
N GLN A 191 -20.69 -25.33 -8.89
CA GLN A 191 -21.97 -24.60 -8.92
C GLN A 191 -22.01 -23.41 -9.89
N HIS A 192 -20.88 -22.95 -10.44
CA HIS A 192 -20.81 -21.78 -11.33
C HIS A 192 -21.32 -20.47 -10.67
N PRO A 193 -20.62 -19.97 -9.63
CA PRO A 193 -21.12 -18.89 -8.78
C PRO A 193 -21.33 -17.57 -9.55
N GLN A 194 -22.33 -16.82 -9.09
CA GLN A 194 -22.59 -15.45 -9.54
C GLN A 194 -22.07 -14.42 -8.52
N PRO A 195 -21.68 -13.20 -8.96
CA PRO A 195 -21.25 -12.12 -8.06
C PRO A 195 -22.29 -11.76 -6.99
N SER A 196 -23.57 -11.90 -7.30
CA SER A 196 -24.67 -11.67 -6.35
C SER A 196 -24.71 -12.68 -5.21
N GLU A 197 -24.28 -13.93 -5.45
CA GLU A 197 -24.16 -14.96 -4.41
C GLU A 197 -22.98 -14.67 -3.48
N TRP A 198 -21.88 -14.17 -4.04
CA TRP A 198 -20.74 -13.70 -3.26
C TRP A 198 -21.15 -12.53 -2.34
N ALA A 199 -21.88 -11.54 -2.86
CA ALA A 199 -22.36 -10.41 -2.07
C ALA A 199 -23.25 -10.85 -0.89
N LYS A 200 -24.16 -11.82 -1.11
CA LYS A 200 -24.99 -12.41 -0.05
C LYS A 200 -24.13 -13.14 0.99
N HIS A 201 -23.21 -13.99 0.54
CA HIS A 201 -22.30 -14.73 1.41
C HIS A 201 -21.42 -13.80 2.26
N LEU A 202 -20.96 -12.70 1.67
CA LEU A 202 -20.21 -11.66 2.37
C LEU A 202 -21.04 -11.00 3.48
N ALA A 203 -22.28 -10.62 3.18
CA ALA A 203 -23.18 -10.00 4.16
C ALA A 203 -23.54 -10.96 5.31
N GLU A 204 -23.79 -12.25 5.00
CA GLU A 204 -24.09 -13.28 5.99
C GLU A 204 -22.93 -13.46 7.00
N PHE A 205 -21.70 -13.62 6.51
CA PHE A 205 -20.53 -13.79 7.38
C PHE A 205 -20.09 -12.49 8.04
N GLY A 206 -20.31 -11.35 7.39
CA GLY A 206 -20.05 -10.02 7.93
C GLY A 206 -21.01 -9.60 9.04
N ALA A 207 -22.19 -10.24 9.15
CA ALA A 207 -23.14 -9.93 10.20
C ALA A 207 -22.50 -10.03 11.61
N GLY A 208 -22.60 -8.94 12.36
CA GLY A 208 -22.02 -8.80 13.71
C GLY A 208 -20.51 -8.60 13.75
N ALA A 209 -19.81 -8.50 12.62
CA ALA A 209 -18.45 -8.02 12.59
C ALA A 209 -18.43 -6.51 12.86
N THR A 210 -17.54 -6.10 13.76
CA THR A 210 -17.44 -4.71 14.21
C THR A 210 -15.98 -4.32 14.36
N VAL A 211 -15.71 -3.04 14.21
CA VAL A 211 -14.40 -2.46 14.47
C VAL A 211 -14.52 -1.58 15.71
N SER A 212 -13.58 -1.70 16.64
CA SER A 212 -13.57 -0.94 17.88
C SER A 212 -12.36 0.00 17.94
N GLY A 213 -12.55 1.15 18.56
CA GLY A 213 -11.51 2.15 18.81
C GLY A 213 -12.07 3.32 19.61
N LEU A 214 -11.29 4.35 19.88
CA LEU A 214 -11.75 5.51 20.64
C LEU A 214 -12.58 6.45 19.76
N ASP A 215 -13.64 7.03 20.32
CA ASP A 215 -14.29 8.20 19.74
C ASP A 215 -13.41 9.46 19.95
N THR A 216 -13.88 10.63 19.53
CA THR A 216 -13.16 11.90 19.75
C THR A 216 -13.12 12.33 21.21
N SER A 217 -14.02 11.80 22.04
CA SER A 217 -14.13 12.07 23.48
C SER A 217 -13.21 11.18 24.32
N GLY A 218 -12.60 10.15 23.72
CA GLY A 218 -11.76 9.16 24.42
C GLY A 218 -12.53 7.97 24.98
N VAL A 219 -13.79 7.78 24.59
CA VAL A 219 -14.63 6.65 24.97
C VAL A 219 -14.49 5.55 23.93
N VAL A 220 -14.43 4.28 24.36
CA VAL A 220 -14.42 3.15 23.43
C VAL A 220 -15.75 3.10 22.69
N GLN A 221 -15.69 3.18 21.36
CA GLN A 221 -16.82 3.01 20.47
C GLN A 221 -16.62 1.78 19.58
N THR A 222 -17.74 1.24 19.12
CA THR A 222 -17.78 0.11 18.20
C THR A 222 -18.60 0.51 16.99
N VAL A 223 -17.97 0.48 15.82
CA VAL A 223 -18.60 0.81 14.55
C VAL A 223 -18.95 -0.49 13.83
N SER A 224 -20.23 -0.65 13.54
CA SER A 224 -20.69 -1.58 12.50
C SER A 224 -20.79 -0.83 11.18
N PHE A 225 -20.55 -1.51 10.06
CA PHE A 225 -20.71 -0.94 8.74
C PHE A 225 -21.42 -1.92 7.82
N ASP A 226 -22.04 -1.39 6.77
CA ASP A 226 -22.81 -2.18 5.83
C ASP A 226 -21.88 -2.83 4.78
N TRP A 227 -21.77 -4.16 4.86
CA TRP A 227 -21.01 -4.98 3.91
C TRP A 227 -21.58 -4.90 2.50
N HIS A 228 -22.88 -4.69 2.37
CA HIS A 228 -23.53 -4.47 1.09
C HIS A 228 -23.12 -3.12 0.50
N ASP A 229 -23.18 -2.02 1.27
CA ASP A 229 -22.71 -0.70 0.81
C ASP A 229 -21.22 -0.71 0.43
N PHE A 230 -20.37 -1.42 1.19
CA PHE A 230 -18.96 -1.58 0.82
C PHE A 230 -18.82 -2.30 -0.54
N TRP A 231 -19.52 -3.42 -0.72
CA TRP A 231 -19.46 -4.20 -1.96
C TRP A 231 -20.03 -3.41 -3.14
N GLN A 232 -21.11 -2.66 -2.93
CA GLN A 232 -21.70 -1.76 -3.93
C GLN A 232 -20.68 -0.73 -4.41
N GLN A 233 -19.98 -0.05 -3.50
CA GLN A 233 -18.95 0.94 -3.87
C GLN A 233 -17.75 0.31 -4.59
N ALA A 234 -17.32 -0.89 -4.19
CA ALA A 234 -16.13 -1.54 -4.74
C ALA A 234 -16.37 -2.25 -6.08
N TYR A 235 -17.52 -2.91 -6.24
CA TYR A 235 -17.82 -3.79 -7.37
C TYR A 235 -18.65 -3.10 -8.46
N HIS A 236 -19.79 -2.51 -8.08
CA HIS A 236 -20.71 -1.82 -8.99
C HIS A 236 -20.28 -0.38 -9.23
N GLY A 237 -19.83 0.28 -8.16
CA GLY A 237 -19.31 1.62 -8.18
C GLY A 237 -17.89 1.70 -8.71
N ASN A 238 -17.50 2.93 -9.02
CA ASN A 238 -16.11 3.26 -9.33
C ASN A 238 -15.56 4.32 -8.37
N ASP A 239 -16.11 4.33 -7.15
CA ASP A 239 -15.67 5.21 -6.10
C ASP A 239 -14.22 4.91 -5.73
N ARG A 240 -13.44 5.97 -5.61
CA ARG A 240 -12.04 5.90 -5.21
C ARG A 240 -11.93 6.07 -3.70
N MET A 241 -10.87 5.50 -3.13
CA MET A 241 -10.57 5.59 -1.71
C MET A 241 -9.30 6.42 -1.54
N ASP A 242 -9.42 7.54 -0.83
CA ASP A 242 -8.29 8.38 -0.42
C ASP A 242 -8.65 9.05 0.91
N PHE A 243 -7.87 8.76 1.95
CA PHE A 243 -8.02 9.32 3.28
C PHE A 243 -6.69 9.90 3.73
N GLY A 244 -6.69 11.16 4.14
CA GLY A 244 -5.44 11.80 4.55
C GLY A 244 -5.60 12.83 5.66
N VAL A 245 -4.48 13.13 6.31
CA VAL A 245 -4.42 14.15 7.36
C VAL A 245 -4.42 15.53 6.71
N ALA A 246 -5.55 16.22 6.77
CA ALA A 246 -5.69 17.56 6.22
C ALA A 246 -5.08 18.64 7.13
N ARG A 247 -5.14 18.44 8.46
CA ARG A 247 -4.68 19.42 9.45
C ARG A 247 -4.11 18.77 10.70
N LEU A 248 -3.02 19.35 11.20
CA LEU A 248 -2.43 19.10 12.50
C LEU A 248 -1.85 20.43 12.98
N ASP A 249 -2.56 21.10 13.89
CA ASP A 249 -2.14 22.37 14.47
C ASP A 249 -2.07 22.26 15.99
N ASN A 250 -0.96 22.69 16.56
CA ASN A 250 -0.82 22.94 17.98
C ASN A 250 -0.66 24.45 18.16
N ARG A 251 -1.64 25.12 18.75
CA ARG A 251 -1.59 26.56 19.02
C ARG A 251 -1.43 26.79 20.52
N PRO A 252 -0.59 27.72 20.98
CA PRO A 252 -0.60 28.12 22.38
C PRO A 252 -2.00 28.61 22.76
N SER A 253 -2.52 28.17 23.91
CA SER A 253 -3.85 28.59 24.36
C SER A 253 -3.79 30.01 24.93
N VAL A 254 -4.85 30.79 24.71
CA VAL A 254 -4.92 32.17 25.17
C VAL A 254 -5.32 32.18 26.65
N ALA A 255 -4.64 32.99 27.46
CA ALA A 255 -4.98 33.16 28.86
C ALA A 255 -6.35 33.86 28.99
N ASP A 256 -7.20 33.37 29.90
CA ASP A 256 -8.48 34.02 30.23
C ASP A 256 -8.19 35.39 30.85
N SER A 257 -8.20 36.43 30.03
CA SER A 257 -7.85 37.79 30.44
C SER A 257 -9.10 38.57 30.86
N THR A 258 -9.52 38.39 32.12
CA THR A 258 -10.26 39.43 32.87
C THR A 258 -9.34 40.29 33.75
N ALA A 259 -8.02 40.16 33.64
CA ALA A 259 -7.06 40.96 34.40
C ALA A 259 -6.25 41.87 33.47
N GLY A 260 -6.16 43.15 33.83
CA GLY A 260 -5.67 44.25 33.01
C GLY A 260 -4.34 43.99 32.29
N GLN A 261 -4.36 44.22 30.99
CA GLN A 261 -3.19 44.22 30.12
C GLN A 261 -2.23 45.34 30.52
N GLY A 262 -1.04 44.96 31.00
CA GLY A 262 0.15 45.78 30.89
C GLY A 262 0.81 45.54 29.53
N ASP A 263 1.23 46.62 28.87
CA ASP A 263 1.94 46.59 27.59
C ASP A 263 3.15 45.64 27.66
N GLY A 264 3.11 44.55 26.89
CA GLY A 264 4.24 43.65 26.65
C GLY A 264 4.12 42.21 27.16
N ALA A 265 3.03 41.82 27.85
CA ALA A 265 2.82 40.41 28.21
C ALA A 265 2.19 39.63 27.03
N GLU A 266 2.89 38.59 26.56
CA GLU A 266 2.36 37.64 25.58
C GLU A 266 1.03 37.04 26.11
N PRO A 267 -0.08 37.07 25.36
CA PRO A 267 -1.41 36.69 25.85
C PRO A 267 -1.61 35.16 25.97
N TYR A 268 -0.53 34.38 25.94
CA TYR A 268 -0.58 32.92 25.85
C TYR A 268 -0.17 32.27 27.17
N GLU A 269 -0.86 31.18 27.51
CA GLU A 269 -0.48 30.35 28.65
C GLU A 269 0.72 29.47 28.29
N GLU A 270 1.71 29.44 29.19
CA GLU A 270 2.92 28.65 28.99
C GLU A 270 2.58 27.15 29.07
N ASN A 271 3.06 26.37 28.09
CA ASN A 271 2.86 24.92 27.98
C ASN A 271 1.40 24.45 27.87
N ILE A 272 0.45 25.33 27.59
CA ILE A 272 -0.96 24.96 27.36
C ILE A 272 -1.29 25.18 25.88
N TRP A 273 -1.89 24.17 25.26
CA TRP A 273 -2.08 24.06 23.81
C TRP A 273 -3.53 23.77 23.44
N ASP A 274 -3.99 24.45 22.40
CA ASP A 274 -5.18 24.10 21.64
C ASP A 274 -4.76 23.25 20.44
N VAL A 275 -5.06 21.96 20.53
CA VAL A 275 -4.74 20.96 19.51
C VAL A 275 -5.94 20.78 18.59
N ARG A 276 -5.73 20.99 17.29
CA ARG A 276 -6.76 20.79 16.25
C ARG A 276 -6.25 19.85 15.17
N ILE A 277 -6.90 18.70 15.05
CA ILE A 277 -6.61 17.69 14.05
C ILE A 277 -7.82 17.55 13.13
N ALA A 278 -7.58 17.51 11.83
CA ALA A 278 -8.61 17.19 10.86
C ALA A 278 -8.09 16.14 9.87
N VAL A 279 -8.87 15.07 9.70
CA VAL A 279 -8.66 14.03 8.69
C VAL A 279 -9.77 14.15 7.68
N ARG A 280 -9.43 14.10 6.40
CA ARG A 280 -10.37 14.26 5.29
C ARG A 280 -10.45 12.99 4.47
N ARG A 281 -11.66 12.67 4.04
CA ARG A 281 -11.95 11.71 2.98
C ARG A 281 -11.99 12.49 1.66
N TYR A 282 -11.00 12.28 0.80
CA TYR A 282 -10.81 13.04 -0.44
C TYR A 282 -11.70 12.53 -1.57
N ASP A 283 -11.96 11.22 -1.60
CA ASP A 283 -12.78 10.56 -2.61
C ASP A 283 -14.07 9.92 -2.01
N GLY A 284 -14.92 9.37 -2.88
CA GLY A 284 -16.29 8.94 -2.55
C GLY A 284 -16.43 7.72 -1.64
N PHE A 285 -15.39 6.89 -1.49
CA PHE A 285 -15.50 5.58 -0.83
C PHE A 285 -15.60 5.68 0.70
N ARG A 286 -16.68 5.16 1.27
CA ARG A 286 -17.00 5.16 2.71
C ARG A 286 -16.61 3.84 3.36
N VAL A 287 -15.78 3.90 4.40
CA VAL A 287 -15.35 2.75 5.19
C VAL A 287 -14.84 3.22 6.55
N PRO A 288 -14.96 2.43 7.63
CA PRO A 288 -14.33 2.77 8.90
C PRO A 288 -12.80 2.84 8.79
N VAL A 289 -12.19 3.85 9.40
CA VAL A 289 -10.75 4.12 9.35
C VAL A 289 -10.20 4.37 10.75
N GLU A 290 -9.06 3.77 11.07
CA GLU A 290 -8.33 4.00 12.32
C GLU A 290 -7.41 5.21 12.17
N ILE A 291 -7.39 6.07 13.18
CA ILE A 291 -6.57 7.29 13.23
C ILE A 291 -5.72 7.22 14.50
N ARG A 292 -4.40 7.13 14.34
CA ARG A 292 -3.44 7.08 15.43
C ARG A 292 -2.83 8.47 15.66
N VAL A 293 -2.90 8.95 16.88
CA VAL A 293 -2.26 10.19 17.32
C VAL A 293 -1.16 9.85 18.31
N HIS A 294 0.04 10.37 18.07
CA HIS A 294 1.17 10.32 19.00
C HIS A 294 1.29 11.68 19.66
N TRP A 295 1.28 11.70 20.99
CA TRP A 295 1.33 12.89 21.81
C TRP A 295 2.77 13.20 22.28
N SER A 296 2.99 14.40 22.81
CA SER A 296 4.30 14.83 23.30
C SER A 296 4.74 14.18 24.61
N ASP A 297 3.83 13.49 25.31
CA ASP A 297 4.07 12.72 26.53
C ASP A 297 4.33 11.22 26.25
N ASP A 298 4.66 10.90 24.99
CA ASP A 298 4.83 9.54 24.46
C ASP A 298 3.58 8.65 24.48
N THR A 299 2.41 9.19 24.85
CA THR A 299 1.17 8.43 24.76
C THR A 299 0.67 8.30 23.32
N ILE A 300 -0.02 7.19 23.04
CA ILE A 300 -0.59 6.89 21.73
C ILE A 300 -2.09 6.66 21.90
N THR A 301 -2.90 7.39 21.14
CA THR A 301 -4.36 7.20 21.11
C THR A 301 -4.80 6.74 19.73
N ASN A 302 -5.54 5.62 19.68
CA ASN A 302 -6.12 5.09 18.45
C ASN A 302 -7.61 5.42 18.41
N HIS A 303 -7.96 6.41 17.60
CA HIS A 303 -9.34 6.78 17.34
C HIS A 303 -9.90 5.97 16.18
N LEU A 304 -11.21 5.76 16.19
CA LEU A 304 -11.95 5.15 15.10
C LEU A 304 -12.86 6.21 14.47
N TRP A 305 -12.84 6.30 13.15
CA TRP A 305 -13.76 7.11 12.38
C TRP A 305 -14.63 6.20 11.54
N ALA A 306 -15.96 6.37 11.58
CA ALA A 306 -16.88 5.59 10.77
C ALA A 306 -16.77 5.85 9.25
N GLY A 307 -16.12 6.96 8.84
CA GLY A 307 -15.87 7.29 7.44
C GLY A 307 -17.10 7.71 6.61
N GLN A 308 -18.26 7.89 7.26
CA GLN A 308 -19.49 8.34 6.60
C GLN A 308 -19.41 9.82 6.23
N ASP A 309 -19.01 10.65 7.18
CA ASP A 309 -18.76 12.07 6.95
C ASP A 309 -17.57 12.31 6.00
N SER A 310 -17.44 13.53 5.51
CA SER A 310 -16.30 13.94 4.67
C SER A 310 -15.06 14.31 5.49
N VAL A 311 -15.24 14.66 6.77
CA VAL A 311 -14.16 15.13 7.65
C VAL A 311 -14.35 14.58 9.06
N TRP A 312 -13.27 14.03 9.63
CA TRP A 312 -13.14 13.75 11.05
C TRP A 312 -12.35 14.87 11.73
N LYS A 313 -12.82 15.33 12.88
CA LYS A 313 -12.20 16.43 13.63
C LYS A 313 -11.98 16.02 15.07
N LEU A 314 -10.80 16.32 15.59
CA LEU A 314 -10.48 16.25 17.00
C LEU A 314 -9.99 17.62 17.45
N GLU A 315 -10.70 18.20 18.42
CA GLU A 315 -10.32 19.45 19.05
C GLU A 315 -10.14 19.19 20.55
N ARG A 316 -8.93 19.45 21.05
CA ARG A 316 -8.64 19.46 22.48
C ARG A 316 -8.14 20.85 22.84
N LEU A 317 -8.92 21.57 23.62
CA LEU A 317 -8.58 22.92 24.06
C LEU A 317 -7.89 22.85 25.41
N ARG A 318 -6.96 23.78 25.64
CA ARG A 318 -6.27 23.96 26.93
C ARG A 318 -5.65 22.67 27.49
N HIS A 319 -4.89 21.95 26.66
CA HIS A 319 -4.19 20.73 27.07
C HIS A 319 -2.70 20.98 27.25
N ASP A 320 -2.07 20.31 28.21
CA ASP A 320 -0.63 20.35 28.47
C ASP A 320 0.23 19.55 27.46
N THR A 321 -0.39 18.83 26.52
CA THR A 321 0.31 18.01 25.53
C THR A 321 0.02 18.45 24.09
N LYS A 322 1.01 18.30 23.23
CA LYS A 322 0.91 18.55 21.79
C LYS A 322 0.68 17.24 21.05
N ALA A 323 -0.05 17.29 19.95
CA ALA A 323 -0.03 16.19 18.99
C ALA A 323 1.22 16.30 18.11
N MET A 324 2.11 15.32 18.17
CA MET A 324 3.39 15.32 17.45
C MET A 324 3.27 14.69 16.07
N ARG A 325 2.44 13.66 15.95
CA ARG A 325 2.23 12.89 14.71
C ARG A 325 0.81 12.35 14.66
N VAL A 326 0.18 12.47 13.50
CA VAL A 326 -1.12 11.87 13.20
C VAL A 326 -0.96 10.94 12.01
N GLN A 327 -1.54 9.74 12.11
CA GLN A 327 -1.51 8.72 11.07
C GLN A 327 -2.92 8.19 10.81
N VAL A 328 -3.27 8.07 9.54
CA VAL A 328 -4.50 7.46 9.04
C VAL A 328 -4.15 6.05 8.56
N ASP A 329 -4.92 5.06 8.98
CA ASP A 329 -4.66 3.64 8.69
C ASP A 329 -3.20 3.23 8.99
N PRO A 330 -2.78 3.30 10.28
CA PRO A 330 -1.38 3.11 10.67
C PRO A 330 -0.84 1.71 10.33
N GLU A 331 -1.72 0.70 10.28
CA GLU A 331 -1.39 -0.69 9.95
C GLU A 331 -1.58 -1.00 8.45
N HIS A 332 -1.93 0.01 7.64
CA HIS A 332 -2.07 -0.12 6.20
C HIS A 332 -3.11 -1.16 5.73
N LYS A 333 -4.19 -1.32 6.51
CA LYS A 333 -5.32 -2.23 6.30
C LYS A 333 -6.09 -1.90 5.02
N LEU A 334 -6.22 -0.62 4.71
CA LEU A 334 -6.95 -0.12 3.55
C LEU A 334 -6.04 -0.17 2.32
N MET A 335 -6.11 -1.29 1.61
CA MET A 335 -5.27 -1.48 0.42
C MET A 335 -5.75 -0.64 -0.76
N LEU A 336 -7.04 -0.29 -0.80
CA LEU A 336 -7.63 0.54 -1.84
C LEU A 336 -7.27 2.03 -1.71
N ASP A 337 -6.75 2.48 -0.58
CA ASP A 337 -6.31 3.86 -0.39
C ASP A 337 -5.24 4.24 -1.43
N ARG A 338 -5.51 5.23 -2.27
CA ARG A 338 -4.64 5.61 -3.38
C ARG A 338 -3.37 6.31 -2.90
N ASN A 339 -3.45 7.20 -1.92
CA ASN A 339 -2.37 8.12 -1.61
C ASN A 339 -1.86 8.03 -0.18
N ARG A 340 -1.13 6.96 0.12
CA ARG A 340 -0.49 6.76 1.45
C ARG A 340 0.49 7.86 1.89
N LEU A 341 0.91 8.76 0.98
CA LEU A 341 1.81 9.85 1.33
C LEU A 341 1.10 10.96 2.12
N ASN A 342 -0.23 11.09 2.00
CA ASN A 342 -1.01 12.07 2.75
C ASN A 342 -1.59 11.50 4.06
N ASN A 343 -1.41 10.21 4.32
CA ASN A 343 -1.93 9.51 5.50
C ASN A 343 -1.21 9.89 6.78
N GLU A 344 -0.07 10.57 6.70
CA GLU A 344 0.73 10.93 7.86
C GLU A 344 1.10 12.41 7.83
N ARG A 345 0.93 13.08 8.98
CA ARG A 345 1.43 14.43 9.19
C ARG A 345 2.17 14.50 10.53
N ARG A 346 3.31 15.17 10.52
CA ARG A 346 4.15 15.43 11.71
C ARG A 346 4.28 16.91 11.93
N VAL A 347 4.49 17.31 13.18
CA VAL A 347 4.85 18.69 13.53
C VAL A 347 6.25 19.01 13.02
N GLU A 348 7.19 18.11 13.29
CA GLU A 348 8.56 18.22 12.79
C GLU A 348 8.73 17.37 11.53
N PRO A 349 9.25 17.94 10.43
CA PRO A 349 9.50 17.17 9.22
C PRO A 349 10.57 16.12 9.47
N ASP A 350 10.34 14.92 8.92
CA ASP A 350 11.34 13.86 8.91
C ASP A 350 12.42 14.23 7.87
N HIS A 351 13.49 14.88 8.33
CA HIS A 351 14.57 15.37 7.48
C HIS A 351 15.24 14.24 6.70
N ASP A 352 15.35 13.04 7.28
CA ASP A 352 15.94 11.88 6.62
C ASP A 352 15.07 11.42 5.44
N ARG A 353 13.75 11.37 5.62
CA ARG A 353 12.82 11.06 4.52
C ARG A 353 12.88 12.11 3.40
N ALA A 354 12.86 13.40 3.75
CA ALA A 354 12.88 14.49 2.78
C ALA A 354 14.18 14.52 1.96
N TRP A 355 15.32 14.30 2.62
CA TRP A 355 16.62 14.16 1.97
C TRP A 355 16.65 12.98 1.01
N ASN A 356 16.17 11.81 1.45
CA ASN A 356 16.12 10.60 0.63
C ASN A 356 15.27 10.77 -0.65
N TYR A 357 14.13 11.44 -0.60
CA TYR A 357 13.32 11.70 -1.81
C TYR A 357 13.98 12.72 -2.75
N SER A 358 14.61 13.76 -2.20
CA SER A 358 15.29 14.79 -2.98
C SER A 358 16.46 14.22 -3.77
N VAL A 359 17.29 13.40 -3.11
CA VAL A 359 18.40 12.69 -3.74
C VAL A 359 17.91 11.76 -4.86
N ARG A 360 16.77 11.06 -4.69
CA ARG A 360 16.19 10.21 -5.75
C ARG A 360 15.73 10.99 -6.96
N ALA A 361 15.08 12.13 -6.76
CA ALA A 361 14.64 12.98 -7.86
C ALA A 361 15.86 13.49 -8.66
N LEU A 362 16.93 13.88 -7.97
CA LEU A 362 18.18 14.30 -8.59
C LEU A 362 18.87 13.15 -9.34
N LEU A 363 18.99 11.97 -8.75
CA LEU A 363 19.60 10.81 -9.40
C LEU A 363 18.78 10.34 -10.62
N TRP A 364 17.45 10.31 -10.51
CA TRP A 364 16.58 10.01 -11.66
C TRP A 364 16.75 11.04 -12.77
N ALA A 365 16.72 12.34 -12.45
CA ALA A 365 16.93 13.41 -13.42
C ALA A 365 18.30 13.31 -14.09
N GLN A 366 19.35 13.03 -13.32
CA GLN A 366 20.70 12.78 -13.83
C GLN A 366 20.73 11.59 -14.80
N GLN A 367 20.05 10.48 -14.50
CA GLN A 367 20.03 9.30 -15.38
C GLN A 367 19.31 9.59 -16.70
N VAL A 368 18.19 10.32 -16.65
CA VAL A 368 17.49 10.80 -17.85
C VAL A 368 18.42 11.68 -18.67
N LEU A 369 19.11 12.64 -18.05
CA LEU A 369 20.04 13.53 -18.73
C LEU A 369 21.26 12.80 -19.31
N HIS A 370 21.83 11.81 -18.63
CA HIS A 370 22.93 10.99 -19.17
C HIS A 370 22.48 10.10 -20.32
N TRP A 371 21.29 9.50 -20.24
CA TRP A 371 20.73 8.70 -21.33
C TRP A 371 20.54 9.53 -22.60
N TYR A 372 19.95 10.72 -22.47
CA TYR A 372 19.76 11.62 -23.61
C TYR A 372 21.05 12.31 -24.06
N GLY A 373 21.95 12.64 -23.15
CA GLY A 373 23.25 13.26 -23.46
C GLY A 373 24.28 12.29 -24.04
N GLY A 374 24.15 10.98 -23.77
CA GLY A 374 25.00 9.92 -24.33
C GLY A 374 24.52 9.37 -25.67
N MET A 375 23.33 9.75 -26.13
CA MET A 375 22.83 9.49 -27.49
C MET A 375 23.21 10.60 -28.49
N GLY A 376 23.97 11.60 -28.05
CA GLY A 376 24.51 12.69 -28.88
C GLY A 376 25.85 12.36 -29.52
#